data_AF-A0A965IIP5-F1
#
_entry.id   AF-A0A965IIP5-F1
#
_cell.length_a   1.000
_cell.length_b   1.000
_cell.length_c   1.000
_cell.angle_alpha   90.00
_cell.angle_beta   90.00
_cell.angle_gamma   90.00
#
_symmetry.space_group_name_H-M   'P 1'
#
loop_
_entity.id
_entity.type
_entity.pdbx_description
1 polymer ?
#
loop_
_entity_poly.entity_id
_entity_poly.type
_entity_poly.pdbx_seq_one_letter_code
_entity_poly.pdbx_strand_id
1 'polypeptide(L)'
;GYLKNEKATRAAFEGGWFHTGDLAVAYPDGYVKVKDRSKDIIISGGENISSIEVEDVLYRHPAVMAVAVVAKPDEKWGETPCAFIELKPGSAPSAEDIVAFCKQHMAAFKVPRSVVFGELPKTSTGKIQKFELRKRAGSAQAIDV
;
A
#
# COMPACT_ATOMS: atom_id res chain seq x y z
N GLY A 1 -4.59 11.37 -23.20
CA GLY A 1 -3.41 12.03 -22.58
C GLY A 1 -3.84 12.89 -21.41
N TYR A 2 -2.87 13.51 -20.73
CA TYR A 2 -3.09 14.43 -19.62
C TYR A 2 -2.95 15.89 -20.08
N LEU A 3 -3.88 16.75 -19.64
CA LEU A 3 -3.92 18.16 -20.03
C LEU A 3 -2.63 18.88 -19.59
N LYS A 4 -1.94 19.52 -20.56
CA LYS A 4 -0.69 20.27 -20.34
C LYS A 4 0.44 19.46 -19.68
N ASN A 5 0.40 18.14 -19.77
CA ASN A 5 1.45 17.27 -19.24
C ASN A 5 1.86 16.25 -20.30
N GLU A 6 2.72 16.69 -21.22
CA GLU A 6 3.19 15.86 -22.34
C GLU A 6 4.02 14.67 -21.85
N LYS A 7 4.88 14.88 -20.84
CA LYS A 7 5.70 13.82 -20.23
C LYS A 7 4.83 12.67 -19.71
N ALA A 8 3.83 12.99 -18.89
CA ALA A 8 2.92 11.96 -18.37
C ALA A 8 2.08 11.33 -19.49
N THR A 9 1.70 12.11 -20.52
CA THR A 9 0.96 11.57 -21.67
C THR A 9 1.79 10.54 -22.43
N ARG A 10 3.07 10.83 -22.67
CA ARG A 10 3.98 9.94 -23.39
C ARG A 10 4.22 8.64 -22.62
N ALA A 11 4.50 8.75 -21.31
CA ALA A 11 4.68 7.58 -20.45
C ALA A 11 3.41 6.70 -20.42
N ALA A 12 2.23 7.29 -20.22
CA ALA A 12 1.00 6.51 -20.14
C ALA A 12 0.57 5.84 -21.44
N PHE A 13 1.13 6.20 -22.60
CA PHE A 13 0.84 5.58 -23.90
C PHE A 13 2.05 4.88 -24.52
N GLU A 14 3.11 4.64 -23.74
CA GLU A 14 4.31 3.98 -24.21
C GLU A 14 4.00 2.56 -24.72
N GLY A 15 4.58 2.16 -25.86
CA GLY A 15 4.28 0.86 -26.46
C GLY A 15 2.91 0.75 -27.15
N GLY A 16 2.21 1.87 -27.39
CA GLY A 16 0.99 1.92 -28.19
C GLY A 16 -0.30 1.55 -27.44
N TRP A 17 -0.21 1.26 -26.14
CA TRP A 17 -1.34 0.97 -25.26
C TRP A 17 -1.38 1.95 -24.08
N PHE A 18 -2.58 2.17 -23.54
CA PHE A 18 -2.75 3.02 -22.36
C PHE A 18 -2.49 2.24 -21.06
N HIS A 19 -1.46 2.64 -20.31
CA HIS A 19 -1.11 2.07 -19.01
C HIS A 19 -1.98 2.70 -17.91
N THR A 20 -2.98 1.98 -17.43
CA THR A 20 -3.87 2.45 -16.35
C THR A 20 -3.17 2.57 -15.00
N GLY A 21 -2.08 1.81 -14.83
CA GLY A 21 -1.37 1.61 -13.56
C GLY A 21 -2.16 0.75 -12.57
N ASP A 22 -3.23 0.07 -13.01
CA ASP A 22 -3.96 -0.91 -12.22
C ASP A 22 -3.38 -2.31 -12.47
N LEU A 23 -3.22 -3.08 -11.38
CA LEU A 23 -2.84 -4.48 -11.43
C LEU A 23 -4.08 -5.33 -11.30
N ALA A 24 -4.21 -6.35 -12.14
CA ALA A 24 -5.39 -7.21 -12.18
C ALA A 24 -5.02 -8.68 -12.44
N VAL A 25 -5.92 -9.57 -12.02
CA VAL A 25 -5.88 -11.00 -12.36
C VAL A 25 -6.98 -11.27 -13.37
N ALA A 26 -6.61 -11.86 -14.50
CA ALA A 26 -7.54 -12.40 -15.49
C ALA A 26 -7.83 -13.87 -15.16
N TYR A 27 -9.12 -14.22 -15.11
CA TYR A 27 -9.59 -15.58 -14.88
C TYR A 27 -9.87 -16.28 -16.22
N PRO A 28 -9.90 -17.63 -16.26
CA PRO A 28 -10.09 -18.39 -17.50
C PRO A 28 -11.42 -18.11 -18.25
N ASP A 29 -12.42 -17.59 -17.55
CA ASP A 29 -13.74 -17.22 -18.10
C ASP A 29 -13.76 -15.79 -18.69
N GLY A 30 -12.62 -15.10 -18.68
CA GLY A 30 -12.49 -13.71 -19.16
C GLY A 30 -12.82 -12.66 -18.10
N TYR A 31 -13.18 -13.05 -16.87
CA TYR A 31 -13.36 -12.10 -15.79
C TYR A 31 -12.02 -11.47 -15.38
N VAL A 32 -12.01 -10.16 -15.13
CA VAL A 32 -10.82 -9.42 -14.68
C VAL A 32 -11.09 -8.79 -13.33
N LYS A 33 -10.31 -9.18 -12.32
CA LYS A 33 -10.37 -8.59 -10.98
C LYS A 33 -9.20 -7.66 -10.76
N VAL A 34 -9.47 -6.36 -10.64
CA VAL A 34 -8.49 -5.37 -10.19
C VAL A 34 -8.10 -5.66 -8.74
N LYS A 35 -6.80 -5.66 -8.47
CA LYS A 35 -6.19 -6.07 -7.20
C LYS A 35 -5.47 -4.94 -6.49
N ASP A 36 -4.72 -4.12 -7.22
CA ASP A 36 -3.91 -3.05 -6.64
C ASP A 36 -3.52 -2.02 -7.69
N ARG A 37 -2.71 -1.04 -7.31
CA ARG A 37 -2.02 -0.12 -8.21
C ARG A 37 -0.55 -0.49 -8.29
N SER A 38 0.06 -0.35 -9.47
CA SER A 38 1.49 -0.62 -9.66
C SER A 38 2.37 0.13 -8.65
N LYS A 39 2.07 1.41 -8.43
CA LYS A 39 2.76 2.28 -7.46
C LYS A 39 2.51 1.95 -5.98
N ASP A 40 1.56 1.07 -5.68
CA ASP A 40 1.20 0.64 -4.32
C ASP A 40 1.75 -0.77 -4.00
N ILE A 41 2.46 -1.40 -4.95
CA ILE A 41 3.29 -2.58 -4.70
C ILE A 41 4.56 -2.18 -3.96
N ILE A 42 4.91 -2.99 -2.96
CA ILE A 42 6.11 -2.85 -2.13
C ILE A 42 7.05 -3.98 -2.50
N ILE A 43 8.30 -3.67 -2.86
CA ILE A 43 9.29 -4.69 -3.22
C ILE A 43 10.24 -4.90 -2.06
N SER A 44 10.07 -6.00 -1.32
CA SER A 44 10.86 -6.32 -0.14
C SER A 44 11.71 -7.56 -0.36
N GLY A 45 13.03 -7.39 -0.46
CA GLY A 45 13.95 -8.52 -0.67
C GLY A 45 13.77 -9.27 -1.98
N GLY A 46 13.22 -8.61 -3.01
CA GLY A 46 12.85 -9.24 -4.28
C GLY A 46 11.43 -9.81 -4.32
N GLU A 47 10.68 -9.75 -3.23
CA GLU A 47 9.28 -10.21 -3.16
C GLU A 47 8.31 -9.04 -3.37
N ASN A 48 7.27 -9.25 -4.19
CA ASN A 48 6.20 -8.28 -4.41
C ASN A 48 5.12 -8.41 -3.33
N ILE A 49 4.86 -7.33 -2.60
CA ILE A 49 3.86 -7.27 -1.54
C ILE A 49 2.79 -6.26 -1.93
N SER A 50 1.53 -6.70 -2.02
CA SER A 50 0.39 -5.81 -2.20
C SER A 50 0.08 -5.08 -0.89
N SER A 51 0.05 -3.74 -0.92
CA SER A 51 -0.33 -2.95 0.25
C SER A 51 -1.77 -3.23 0.69
N ILE A 52 -2.67 -3.46 -0.27
CA ILE A 52 -4.08 -3.78 -0.01
C ILE A 52 -4.23 -5.13 0.70
N GLU A 53 -3.44 -6.14 0.32
CA GLU A 53 -3.51 -7.44 1.00
C GLU A 53 -3.11 -7.32 2.48
N VAL A 54 -2.10 -6.51 2.78
CA VAL A 54 -1.67 -6.24 4.16
C VAL A 54 -2.74 -5.43 4.92
N GLU A 55 -3.33 -4.42 4.26
CA GLU A 55 -4.45 -3.63 4.81
C GLU A 55 -5.65 -4.51 5.13
N ASP A 56 -6.06 -5.41 4.23
CA ASP A 56 -7.20 -6.31 4.39
C ASP A 56 -7.04 -7.23 5.61
N VAL A 57 -5.81 -7.64 5.93
CA VAL A 57 -5.54 -8.38 7.16
C VAL A 57 -5.62 -7.45 8.36
N LEU A 58 -4.96 -6.29 8.33
CA LEU A 58 -4.99 -5.33 9.44
C LEU A 58 -6.40 -4.84 9.79
N TYR A 59 -7.28 -4.68 8.80
CA TYR A 59 -8.68 -4.34 8.99
C TYR A 59 -9.48 -5.38 9.78
N ARG A 60 -9.02 -6.63 9.84
CA ARG A 60 -9.64 -7.69 10.66
C ARG A 60 -9.28 -7.59 12.13
N HIS A 61 -8.25 -6.83 12.48
CA HIS A 61 -7.86 -6.64 13.87
C HIS A 61 -8.91 -5.80 14.61
N PRO A 62 -9.43 -6.24 15.78
CA PRO A 62 -10.59 -5.61 16.42
C PRO A 62 -10.36 -4.15 16.81
N ALA A 63 -9.11 -3.77 17.12
CA ALA A 63 -8.73 -2.40 17.49
C ALA A 63 -8.57 -1.42 16.30
N VAL A 64 -8.52 -1.89 15.06
CA VAL A 64 -8.22 -1.04 13.89
C VAL A 64 -9.49 -0.37 13.39
N MET A 65 -9.49 0.97 13.32
CA MET A 65 -10.57 1.78 12.72
C MET A 65 -10.30 2.02 11.24
N ALA A 66 -9.08 2.46 10.91
CA ALA A 66 -8.62 2.66 9.55
C ALA A 66 -7.13 2.32 9.45
N VAL A 67 -6.70 1.85 8.28
CA VAL A 67 -5.31 1.50 8.03
C VAL A 67 -4.92 1.89 6.62
N ALA A 68 -3.66 2.29 6.47
CA ALA A 68 -3.01 2.38 5.18
C ALA A 68 -1.58 1.87 5.28
N VAL A 69 -1.16 1.11 4.28
CA VAL A 69 0.16 0.52 4.16
C VAL A 69 0.86 1.14 2.96
N VAL A 70 2.12 1.52 3.16
CA VAL A 70 2.99 2.08 2.12
C VAL A 70 4.37 1.45 2.20
N ALA A 71 5.12 1.52 1.10
CA ALA A 71 6.54 1.20 1.10
C ALA A 71 7.29 2.18 2.02
N LYS A 72 8.25 1.65 2.79
CA LYS A 72 9.25 2.41 3.53
C LYS A 72 10.63 1.91 3.13
N PRO A 73 11.57 2.78 2.75
CA PRO A 73 12.94 2.38 2.46
C PRO A 73 13.57 1.61 3.63
N ASP A 74 14.32 0.57 3.30
CA ASP A 74 14.98 -0.30 4.26
C ASP A 74 16.37 -0.70 3.73
N GLU A 75 17.40 -0.55 4.56
CA GLU A 75 18.79 -0.79 4.17
C GLU A 75 19.08 -2.22 3.74
N LYS A 76 18.32 -3.19 4.28
CA LYS A 76 18.54 -4.62 4.04
C LYS A 76 17.64 -5.16 2.93
N TRP A 77 16.40 -4.70 2.88
CA TRP A 77 15.35 -5.27 2.02
C TRP A 77 14.99 -4.37 0.83
N GLY A 78 15.61 -3.20 0.70
CA GLY A 78 15.25 -2.17 -0.28
C GLY A 78 14.03 -1.39 0.20
N GLU A 79 12.88 -2.08 0.30
CA GLU A 79 11.66 -1.54 0.89
C GLU A 79 11.02 -2.54 1.85
N THR A 80 10.24 -2.04 2.81
CA THR A 80 9.44 -2.87 3.71
C THR A 80 8.06 -2.26 3.93
N PRO A 81 7.03 -3.07 4.25
CA PRO A 81 5.71 -2.52 4.54
C PRO A 81 5.71 -1.71 5.83
N CYS A 82 5.18 -0.49 5.74
CA CYS A 82 4.93 0.41 6.86
C CYS A 82 3.43 0.63 7.00
N ALA A 83 2.87 0.21 8.14
CA ALA A 83 1.46 0.35 8.46
C ALA A 83 1.21 1.64 9.26
N PHE A 84 0.34 2.50 8.75
CA PHE A 84 -0.23 3.62 9.49
C PHE A 84 -1.64 3.24 9.94
N ILE A 85 -1.89 3.29 11.24
CA ILE A 85 -3.10 2.75 11.86
C ILE A 85 -3.80 3.83 12.69
N GLU A 86 -5.06 4.05 12.37
CA GLU A 86 -6.01 4.77 13.21
C GLU A 86 -6.77 3.74 14.05
N LEU A 87 -6.75 3.92 15.37
CA LEU A 87 -7.35 3.00 16.32
C LEU A 87 -8.80 3.36 16.61
N LYS A 88 -9.61 2.36 16.98
CA LYS A 88 -10.94 2.60 17.53
C LYS A 88 -10.84 3.28 18.89
N PRO A 89 -11.80 4.15 19.26
CA PRO A 89 -11.83 4.76 20.59
C PRO A 89 -11.73 3.72 21.71
N GLY A 90 -10.89 3.99 22.71
CA GLY A 90 -10.66 3.08 23.84
C GLY A 90 -9.78 1.88 23.54
N SER A 91 -9.30 1.70 22.31
CA SER A 91 -8.31 0.66 21.98
C SER A 91 -6.89 1.19 22.09
N ALA A 92 -5.97 0.36 22.60
CA ALA A 92 -4.55 0.70 22.74
C ALA A 92 -3.63 -0.52 22.54
N PRO A 93 -3.68 -1.21 21.37
CA PRO A 93 -2.71 -2.25 21.08
C PRO A 93 -1.31 -1.67 20.94
N SER A 94 -0.30 -2.45 21.34
CA SER A 94 1.09 -2.16 21.03
C SER A 94 1.41 -2.42 19.55
N ALA A 95 2.55 -1.93 19.07
CA ALA A 95 3.03 -2.27 17.73
C ALA A 95 3.31 -3.78 17.62
N GLU A 96 3.80 -4.38 18.69
CA GLU A 96 4.08 -5.81 18.82
C GLU A 96 2.80 -6.64 18.69
N ASP A 97 1.68 -6.20 19.29
CA ASP A 97 0.39 -6.88 19.16
C ASP A 97 -0.09 -6.90 17.70
N ILE A 98 0.02 -5.77 17.00
CA ILE A 98 -0.31 -5.67 15.58
C ILE A 98 0.56 -6.59 14.74
N VAL A 99 1.88 -6.61 14.98
CA VAL A 99 2.82 -7.47 14.27
C VAL A 99 2.54 -8.94 14.55
N ALA A 100 2.23 -9.30 15.80
CA ALA A 100 1.90 -10.67 16.19
C ALA A 100 0.62 -11.14 15.50
N PHE A 101 -0.41 -10.31 15.44
CA PHE A 101 -1.63 -10.59 14.67
C PHE A 101 -1.32 -10.83 13.19
N CYS A 102 -0.53 -9.94 12.56
CA CYS A 102 -0.14 -10.12 11.16
C CYS A 102 0.58 -11.46 10.93
N LYS A 103 1.53 -11.84 11.80
CA LYS A 103 2.26 -13.12 11.69
C LYS A 103 1.36 -14.36 11.73
N GLN A 104 0.18 -14.27 12.35
CA GLN A 104 -0.80 -15.36 12.39
C GLN A 104 -1.68 -15.45 11.14
N HIS A 105 -1.73 -14.37 10.34
CA HIS A 105 -2.72 -14.22 9.26
C HIS A 105 -2.12 -13.95 7.88
N MET A 106 -0.81 -13.73 7.77
CA MET A 106 -0.10 -13.58 6.50
C MET A 106 1.33 -14.16 6.57
N ALA A 107 1.93 -14.38 5.40
CA ALA A 107 3.33 -14.83 5.30
C ALA A 107 4.29 -13.80 5.91
N ALA A 108 5.37 -14.28 6.55
CA ALA A 108 6.28 -13.45 7.35
C ALA A 108 6.90 -12.27 6.58
N PHE A 109 7.16 -12.42 5.28
CA PHE A 109 7.73 -11.35 4.45
C PHE A 109 6.75 -10.19 4.19
N LYS A 110 5.44 -10.41 4.32
CA LYS A 110 4.40 -9.38 4.15
C LYS A 110 4.14 -8.57 5.42
N VAL A 111 4.62 -9.06 6.57
CA VAL A 111 4.35 -8.44 7.86
C VAL A 111 5.00 -7.05 7.92
N PRO A 112 4.24 -6.00 8.34
CA PRO A 112 4.82 -4.67 8.50
C PRO A 112 6.01 -4.68 9.44
N ARG A 113 7.12 -4.05 9.04
CA ARG A 113 8.28 -3.84 9.90
C ARG A 113 8.19 -2.55 10.72
N SER A 114 7.32 -1.65 10.30
CA SER A 114 7.05 -0.38 10.97
C SER A 114 5.55 -0.24 11.15
N VAL A 115 5.13 0.09 12.37
CA VAL A 115 3.73 0.40 12.70
C VAL A 115 3.71 1.79 13.32
N VAL A 116 2.86 2.66 12.80
CA VAL A 116 2.73 4.05 13.24
C VAL A 116 1.26 4.30 13.56
N PHE A 117 0.97 4.63 14.81
CA PHE A 117 -0.39 4.98 15.23
C PHE A 117 -0.64 6.48 15.06
N GLY A 118 -1.83 6.84 14.58
CA GLY A 118 -2.26 8.22 14.47
C GLY A 118 -3.37 8.43 13.46
N GLU A 119 -3.82 9.69 13.34
CA GLU A 119 -4.83 10.05 12.35
C GLU A 119 -4.31 9.94 10.92
N LEU A 120 -5.14 9.35 10.06
CA LEU A 120 -4.82 9.20 8.65
C LEU A 120 -5.29 10.42 7.86
N PRO A 121 -4.44 11.00 6.98
CA PRO A 121 -4.84 12.12 6.13
C PRO A 121 -5.91 11.62 5.14
N LYS A 122 -7.08 12.25 5.16
CA LYS A 122 -8.23 11.89 4.32
C LYS A 122 -8.67 13.11 3.51
N THR A 123 -9.12 12.85 2.28
CA THR A 123 -9.84 13.86 1.47
C THR A 123 -11.22 14.15 2.06
N SER A 124 -11.90 15.18 1.54
CA SER A 124 -13.28 15.51 1.92
C SER A 124 -14.29 14.38 1.66
N THR A 125 -13.96 13.42 0.78
CA THR A 125 -14.77 12.21 0.52
C THR A 125 -14.34 11.00 1.34
N GLY A 126 -13.42 11.17 2.31
CA GLY A 126 -12.96 10.12 3.21
C GLY A 126 -11.84 9.24 2.66
N LYS A 127 -11.40 9.44 1.40
CA LYS A 127 -10.30 8.66 0.80
C LYS A 127 -8.98 9.00 1.48
N ILE A 128 -8.26 7.97 1.97
CA ILE A 128 -6.93 8.11 2.57
C ILE A 128 -5.91 8.56 1.52
N GLN A 129 -5.10 9.55 1.87
CA GLN A 129 -4.07 10.14 1.04
C GLN A 129 -2.72 9.42 1.23
N LYS A 130 -2.57 8.21 0.67
CA LYS A 130 -1.31 7.42 0.77
C LYS A 130 -0.05 8.17 0.33
N PHE A 131 -0.15 9.18 -0.53
CA PHE A 131 1.00 9.98 -0.94
C PHE A 131 1.60 10.81 0.22
N GLU A 132 0.77 11.32 1.13
CA GLU A 132 1.25 12.00 2.35
C GLU A 132 1.91 11.00 3.31
N LEU A 133 1.37 9.78 3.39
CA LEU A 133 1.97 8.71 4.20
C LEU A 133 3.32 8.24 3.65
N ARG A 134 3.47 8.16 2.32
CA ARG A 134 4.76 7.88 1.68
C ARG A 134 5.81 8.94 2.02
N LYS A 135 5.44 10.23 1.99
CA LYS A 135 6.33 11.32 2.43
C LYS A 135 6.76 11.12 3.89
N ARG A 136 5.82 10.82 4.80
CA ARG A 136 6.12 10.53 6.21
C ARG A 136 7.02 9.30 6.39
N ALA A 137 6.87 8.30 5.52
CA ALA A 137 7.70 7.10 5.52
C ALA A 137 9.07 7.29 4.84
N GLY A 138 9.35 8.44 4.22
CA GLY A 138 10.57 8.68 3.46
C GLY A 138 10.62 7.95 2.10
N SER A 139 9.49 7.39 1.63
CA SER A 139 9.36 6.79 0.31
C SER A 139 9.14 7.90 -0.72
N ALA A 140 10.24 8.53 -1.15
CA ALA A 140 10.25 9.62 -2.13
C ALA A 140 10.18 9.12 -3.59
N GLN A 141 10.28 7.81 -3.80
CA GLN A 141 10.18 7.17 -5.11
C GLN A 141 9.14 6.06 -4.99
N ALA A 142 7.89 6.35 -5.36
CA ALA A 142 7.08 5.26 -5.88
C ALA A 142 7.75 4.86 -7.20
N ILE A 143 7.86 3.55 -7.45
CA ILE A 143 8.38 3.05 -8.72
C ILE A 143 7.53 3.68 -9.83
N ASP A 144 8.13 4.61 -10.57
CA ASP A 144 7.62 5.04 -11.88
C ASP A 144 7.88 3.85 -12.81
N VAL A 145 6.94 2.90 -12.81
CA VAL A 145 6.79 1.93 -13.91
C VAL A 145 5.93 2.58 -14.98
#